data_AF-A0A2E5DSF8-F1
#
_entry.id   AF-A0A2E5DSF8-F1
#
_cell.length_a   1.000
_cell.length_b   1.000
_cell.length_c   1.000
_cell.angle_alpha   90.00
_cell.angle_beta   90.00
_cell.angle_gamma   90.00
#
_symmetry.space_group_name_H-M   'P 1'
#
loop_
_entity.id
_entity.type
_entity.pdbx_description
1 polymer ?
#
loop_
_entity_poly.entity_id
_entity_poly.type
_entity_poly.pdbx_seq_one_letter_code
_entity_poly.pdbx_strand_id
1 'polypeptide(L)'
;KDDPVMPGCLGLDAMWQLVGFYLGWLGQPGKGRALGVGEVKFTGQVLNTVKQVTYHISLKRLILRKLIMGVADGVMQADGKTIYEVKDMKVGLFKSST
;
A
#
# COMPACT_ATOMS: atom_id res chain seq x y z
N LYS A 1 -28.40 -12.34 -6.56
CA LYS A 1 -28.43 -10.86 -6.70
C LYS A 1 -27.86 -10.34 -5.40
N ASP A 2 -26.78 -9.56 -5.51
CA ASP A 2 -25.80 -9.13 -4.49
C ASP A 2 -24.72 -10.16 -4.11
N ASP A 3 -23.48 -9.85 -4.52
CA ASP A 3 -22.23 -10.50 -4.10
C ASP A 3 -21.32 -9.41 -3.48
N PRO A 4 -21.62 -8.98 -2.24
CA PRO A 4 -20.96 -7.83 -1.64
C PRO A 4 -19.53 -8.20 -1.20
N VAL A 5 -18.56 -7.64 -1.90
CA VAL A 5 -17.14 -7.81 -1.60
C VAL A 5 -16.40 -6.48 -1.73
N MET A 6 -15.49 -6.20 -0.79
CA MET A 6 -14.58 -5.06 -0.93
C MET A 6 -13.70 -5.27 -2.17
N PRO A 7 -13.59 -4.28 -3.07
CA PRO A 7 -12.65 -4.37 -4.18
C PRO A 7 -11.20 -4.53 -3.68
N GLY A 8 -10.53 -5.60 -4.10
CA GLY A 8 -9.14 -5.89 -3.69
C GLY A 8 -8.15 -4.76 -4.05
N CYS A 9 -8.44 -4.00 -5.12
CA CYS A 9 -7.65 -2.83 -5.50
C CYS A 9 -7.62 -1.73 -4.44
N LEU A 10 -8.67 -1.56 -3.64
CA LEU A 10 -8.68 -0.56 -2.56
C LEU A 10 -7.81 -1.00 -1.38
N GLY A 11 -7.71 -2.31 -1.12
CA GLY A 11 -6.77 -2.84 -0.14
C GLY A 11 -5.32 -2.67 -0.59
N LEU A 12 -5.05 -2.85 -1.88
CA LEU A 12 -3.74 -2.55 -2.48
C LEU A 12 -3.42 -1.05 -2.40
N ASP A 13 -4.38 -0.19 -2.73
CA ASP A 13 -4.18 1.26 -2.68
C ASP A 13 -3.89 1.77 -1.28
N ALA A 14 -4.58 1.26 -0.25
CA ALA A 14 -4.28 1.58 1.14
C ALA A 14 -2.81 1.29 1.52
N MET A 15 -2.23 0.20 1.00
CA MET A 15 -0.81 -0.11 1.24
C MET A 15 0.11 0.91 0.56
N TRP A 16 -0.18 1.34 -0.67
CA TRP A 16 0.55 2.45 -1.31
C TRP A 16 0.39 3.76 -0.55
N GLN A 17 -0.83 4.08 -0.08
CA GLN A 17 -1.08 5.28 0.70
C GLN A 17 -0.22 5.29 1.97
N LEU A 18 -0.11 4.17 2.69
CA LEU A 18 0.72 4.06 3.90
C LEU A 18 2.22 4.25 3.60
N VAL A 19 2.73 3.71 2.50
CA VAL A 19 4.13 3.97 2.09
C VAL A 19 4.33 5.45 1.75
N GLY A 20 3.42 6.06 1.00
CA GLY A 20 3.47 7.49 0.68
C GLY A 20 3.38 8.38 1.91
N PHE A 21 2.48 8.05 2.83
CA PHE A 21 2.35 8.70 4.13
C PHE A 21 3.65 8.61 4.91
N TYR A 22 4.28 7.44 4.96
CA TYR A 22 5.56 7.24 5.65
C TYR A 22 6.67 8.13 5.07
N LEU A 23 6.76 8.28 3.74
CA LEU A 23 7.71 9.20 3.12
C LEU A 23 7.45 10.66 3.54
N GLY A 24 6.19 11.09 3.58
CA GLY A 24 5.82 12.40 4.09
C GLY A 24 6.10 12.57 5.59
N TRP A 25 5.90 11.52 6.39
CA TRP A 25 6.19 11.48 7.81
C TRP A 25 7.69 11.63 8.10
N LEU A 26 8.56 11.10 7.22
CA LEU A 26 10.01 11.36 7.24
C LEU A 26 10.40 12.79 6.81
N GLY A 27 9.44 13.69 6.64
CA GLY A 27 9.66 15.09 6.27
C GLY A 27 10.06 15.29 4.79
N GLN A 28 9.87 14.29 3.93
CA GLN A 28 10.28 14.40 2.54
C GLN A 28 9.28 15.24 1.71
N PRO A 29 9.76 16.16 0.87
CA PRO A 29 8.89 17.04 0.09
C PRO A 29 8.36 16.35 -1.17
N GLY A 30 7.16 16.75 -1.61
CA GLY A 30 6.57 16.37 -2.89
C GLY A 30 5.19 15.73 -2.77
N LYS A 31 4.53 15.53 -3.92
CA LYS A 31 3.23 14.87 -4.02
C LYS A 31 3.45 13.37 -4.28
N GLY A 32 2.76 12.53 -3.51
CA GLY A 32 2.86 11.07 -3.63
C GLY A 32 2.28 10.51 -4.92
N ARG A 33 2.96 9.54 -5.51
CA ARG A 33 2.50 8.74 -6.65
C ARG A 33 2.86 7.28 -6.42
N ALA A 34 1.89 6.38 -6.49
CA ALA A 34 2.16 4.97 -6.65
C ALA A 34 2.85 4.76 -8.00
N LEU A 35 3.98 4.04 -8.00
CA LEU A 35 4.78 3.77 -9.20
C LEU A 35 4.62 2.34 -9.70
N GLY A 36 3.91 1.51 -8.93
CA GLY A 36 3.63 0.12 -9.27
C GLY A 36 3.91 -0.83 -8.12
N VAL A 37 3.82 -2.10 -8.45
CA VAL A 37 3.97 -3.23 -7.54
C VAL A 37 4.59 -4.40 -8.29
N GLY A 38 5.42 -5.19 -7.61
CA GLY A 38 6.02 -6.39 -8.19
C GLY A 38 5.02 -7.52 -8.28
N GLU A 39 4.66 -8.09 -7.13
CA GLU A 39 3.70 -9.19 -7.04
C GLU A 39 2.55 -8.83 -6.12
N VAL A 40 1.34 -9.25 -6.50
CA VAL A 40 0.12 -9.13 -5.71
C VAL A 40 -0.57 -10.48 -5.67
N LYS A 41 -0.87 -10.98 -4.48
CA LYS A 41 -1.68 -12.18 -4.28
C LYS A 41 -2.94 -11.83 -3.52
N PHE A 42 -4.09 -12.21 -4.08
CA PHE A 42 -5.38 -12.16 -3.42
C PHE A 42 -5.83 -13.59 -3.14
N THR A 43 -5.81 -14.00 -1.86
CA THR A 43 -6.14 -15.37 -1.43
C THR A 43 -7.40 -15.44 -0.57
N GLY A 44 -8.00 -14.29 -0.28
CA GLY A 44 -9.25 -14.16 0.46
C GLY A 44 -10.00 -12.89 0.06
N GLN A 45 -11.02 -12.55 0.83
CA GLN A 45 -11.92 -11.45 0.52
C GLN A 45 -12.42 -10.78 1.80
N VAL A 46 -12.86 -9.53 1.69
CA VAL A 46 -13.52 -8.80 2.78
C VAL A 46 -15.01 -8.73 2.48
N LEU A 47 -15.80 -9.39 3.32
CA LEU A 47 -17.26 -9.39 3.28
C LEU A 47 -17.81 -8.43 4.34
N ASN A 48 -19.11 -8.14 4.28
CA ASN A 48 -19.81 -7.30 5.25
C ASN A 48 -19.74 -7.81 6.70
N THR A 49 -19.37 -9.08 6.92
CA THR A 49 -19.21 -9.67 8.25
C THR A 49 -17.87 -9.34 8.91
N VAL A 50 -16.85 -8.98 8.11
CA VAL A 50 -15.50 -8.63 8.61
C VAL A 50 -15.58 -7.38 9.48
N LYS A 51 -14.91 -7.40 10.63
CA LYS A 51 -14.94 -6.28 11.59
C LYS A 51 -13.76 -5.36 11.47
N GLN A 52 -12.60 -5.88 11.15
CA GLN A 52 -11.37 -5.11 11.06
C GLN A 52 -10.48 -5.60 9.94
N VAL A 53 -10.02 -4.66 9.13
CA VAL A 53 -8.90 -4.85 8.22
C VAL A 53 -7.64 -4.26 8.85
N THR A 54 -6.53 -5.00 8.82
CA THR A 54 -5.24 -4.54 9.33
C THR A 54 -4.18 -4.62 8.23
N TYR A 55 -3.43 -3.53 8.05
CA TYR A 55 -2.36 -3.43 7.07
C TYR A 55 -1.00 -3.47 7.77
N HIS A 56 -0.14 -4.39 7.37
CA HIS A 56 1.24 -4.48 7.84
C HIS A 56 2.16 -4.12 6.67
N ILE A 57 2.99 -3.10 6.86
CA ILE A 57 3.88 -2.58 5.82
C ILE A 57 5.32 -2.77 6.28
N SER A 58 6.13 -3.45 5.48
CA SER A 58 7.55 -3.69 5.75
C SER A 58 8.40 -2.96 4.72
N LEU A 59 9.07 -1.87 5.13
CA LEU A 59 9.94 -1.10 4.25
C LEU A 59 11.18 -1.93 3.90
N LYS A 60 11.42 -2.14 2.60
CA LYS A 60 12.61 -2.84 2.09
C LYS A 60 13.72 -1.88 1.72
N ARG A 61 13.38 -0.72 1.15
CA ARG A 61 14.35 0.27 0.70
C ARG A 61 13.77 1.67 0.73
N LEU A 62 14.56 2.62 1.21
CA LEU A 62 14.29 4.04 1.15
C LEU A 62 15.36 4.73 0.30
N ILE A 63 14.93 5.54 -0.66
CA ILE A 63 15.82 6.37 -1.49
C ILE A 63 15.41 7.81 -1.23
N LEU A 64 16.28 8.56 -0.53
CA LEU A 64 15.99 9.92 -0.04
C LEU A 64 17.01 10.92 -0.61
N ARG A 65 17.17 10.95 -1.94
CA ARG A 65 18.14 11.84 -2.62
C ARG A 65 17.40 12.71 -3.65
N LYS A 66 17.93 12.81 -4.87
CA LYS A 66 17.27 13.54 -5.98
C LYS A 66 15.90 12.96 -6.32
N LEU A 67 15.77 11.63 -6.23
CA LEU A 67 14.51 10.91 -6.24
C LEU A 67 14.15 10.55 -4.79
N ILE A 68 12.90 10.80 -4.39
CA ILE A 68 12.33 10.32 -3.14
C ILE A 68 11.43 9.14 -3.45
N MET A 69 11.77 7.94 -2.95
CA MET A 69 11.00 6.72 -3.20
C MET A 69 11.12 5.73 -2.05
N GLY A 70 10.00 5.11 -1.69
CA GLY A 70 9.92 3.95 -0.81
C GLY A 70 9.61 2.69 -1.60
N VAL A 71 10.28 1.59 -1.25
CA VAL A 71 9.96 0.23 -1.70
C VAL A 71 9.60 -0.60 -0.48
N ALA A 72 8.46 -1.30 -0.52
CA ALA A 72 7.96 -2.07 0.61
C ALA A 72 7.31 -3.38 0.18
N ASP A 73 7.20 -4.31 1.12
CA ASP A 73 6.26 -5.41 1.08
C ASP A 73 5.06 -5.09 1.98
N GLY A 74 3.92 -5.70 1.70
CA GLY A 74 2.67 -5.47 2.42
C GLY A 74 1.90 -6.75 2.68
N VAL A 75 1.21 -6.82 3.82
CA VAL A 75 0.25 -7.86 4.16
C VAL A 75 -1.04 -7.20 4.63
N MET A 76 -2.16 -7.60 4.06
CA MET A 76 -3.49 -7.22 4.54
C MET A 76 -4.16 -8.41 5.21
N GLN A 77 -4.65 -8.18 6.41
CA GLN A 77 -5.41 -9.15 7.20
C GLN A 77 -6.86 -8.71 7.33
N ALA A 78 -7.79 -9.66 7.28
CA ALA A 78 -9.19 -9.48 7.68
C ALA A 78 -9.43 -10.29 8.95
N ASP A 79 -9.82 -9.62 10.03
CA ASP A 79 -10.01 -10.21 11.36
C ASP A 79 -8.83 -11.12 11.80
N GLY A 80 -7.60 -10.63 11.57
CA GLY A 80 -6.36 -11.33 11.92
C GLY A 80 -5.88 -12.39 10.92
N LYS A 81 -6.68 -12.75 9.91
CA LYS A 81 -6.28 -13.70 8.86
C LYS A 81 -5.69 -12.97 7.65
N THR A 82 -4.48 -13.33 7.25
CA THR A 82 -3.86 -12.84 6.00
C THR A 82 -4.71 -13.23 4.79
N ILE A 83 -5.06 -12.22 3.98
CA ILE A 83 -5.81 -12.41 2.74
C ILE A 83 -5.07 -11.86 1.53
N TYR A 84 -4.31 -10.75 1.68
CA TYR A 84 -3.50 -10.19 0.60
C TYR A 84 -2.03 -10.14 0.98
N GLU A 85 -1.18 -10.43 0.00
CA GLU A 85 0.26 -10.27 0.10
C GLU A 85 0.76 -9.47 -1.10
N VAL A 86 1.63 -8.51 -0.82
CA VAL A 86 2.18 -7.58 -1.80
C VAL A 86 3.69 -7.57 -1.67
N LYS A 87 4.39 -7.69 -2.80
CA LYS A 87 5.85 -7.62 -2.88
C LYS A 87 6.32 -6.47 -3.75
N ASP A 88 7.37 -5.80 -3.29
CA ASP A 88 8.07 -4.75 -4.05
C ASP A 88 7.17 -3.61 -4.54
N MET A 89 6.20 -3.18 -3.73
CA MET A 89 5.40 -1.99 -4.02
C MET A 89 6.23 -0.72 -3.91
N LYS A 90 5.99 0.23 -4.80
CA LYS A 90 6.80 1.45 -4.95
C LYS A 90 5.93 2.69 -4.89
N VAL A 91 6.35 3.67 -4.09
CA VAL A 91 5.74 4.99 -4.02
C VAL A 91 6.83 6.04 -4.07
N GLY A 92 6.67 7.04 -4.93
CA GLY A 92 7.58 8.18 -5.05
C GLY A 92 6.92 9.49 -4.64
N LEU A 93 7.73 10.44 -4.15
CA LEU A 93 7.30 11.83 -3.98
C LEU A 93 7.92 12.69 -5.08
N PHE A 94 7.09 13.50 -5.73
CA PHE A 94 7.50 14.35 -6.84
C PHE A 94 7.20 15.81 -6.51
N LYS A 95 8.21 16.68 -6.61
CA LYS A 95 7.98 18.12 -6.59
C LYS A 95 7.24 18.48 -7.87
N SER A 96 6.22 19.32 -7.77
CA SER A 96 5.58 19.87 -8.96
C SER A 96 6.63 20.69 -9.70
N SER A 97 6.88 20.37 -10.97
CA SER A 97 7.51 21.30 -11.89
C SER A 97 6.47 22.39 -12.17
N THR A 98 6.49 23.44 -11.36
CA THR A 98 5.95 24.73 -11.80
C THR A 98 7.03 25.43 -12.58
#